data_AF-A0A8T8SMP8-F1
#
_entry.id   AF-A0A8T8SMP8-F1
#
_cell.length_a   1.000
_cell.length_b   1.000
_cell.length_c   1.000
_cell.angle_alpha   90.00
_cell.angle_beta   90.00
_cell.angle_gamma   90.00
#
_symmetry.space_group_name_H-M   'P 1'
#
loop_
_entity.id
_entity.type
_entity.pdbx_description
1 polymer ?
#
loop_
_entity_poly.entity_id
_entity_poly.type
_entity_poly.pdbx_seq_one_letter_code
_entity_poly.pdbx_strand_id
1 'polypeptide(L)'
;MAELVTAMIGTMIPVAGNLTQQTALLVDLYLQPKYEEYKKRIIELANRDDKEAFEELEGFVYEGMRIQPVVIGLPRQATKDLVIKDGDRDVHIKAGQRLVIGTSQAHLNPKAFPDPEKLNPHRPLQDYILFGKGRDFCFGDRPLGFAMAAMLKEIFKLPNLRRAPGRQGSFVQVSQNVADGIMSPLFLDSQSRELPLPTSLVLEFDTESAC
;
A
#
# COMPACT_ATOMS: atom_id res chain seq x y z
N MET A 1 13.67 -8.26 29.76
CA MET A 1 14.42 -8.53 28.50
C MET A 1 13.55 -9.20 27.45
N ALA A 2 12.77 -10.25 27.78
CA ALA A 2 11.84 -10.88 26.83
C ALA A 2 10.78 -9.93 26.24
N GLU A 3 10.15 -9.08 27.07
CA GLU A 3 9.15 -8.10 26.59
C GLU A 3 9.71 -7.08 25.60
N LEU A 4 10.95 -6.60 25.83
CA LEU A 4 11.63 -5.70 24.92
C LEU A 4 11.89 -6.37 23.57
N VAL A 5 12.35 -7.62 23.58
CA VAL A 5 12.56 -8.39 22.35
C VAL A 5 11.24 -8.58 21.60
N THR A 6 10.16 -8.95 22.30
CA THR A 6 8.83 -9.09 21.70
C THR A 6 8.33 -7.78 21.10
N ALA A 7 8.50 -6.65 21.80
CA ALA A 7 8.14 -5.33 21.29
C ALA A 7 8.95 -4.96 20.04
N MET A 8 10.27 -5.16 20.09
CA MET A 8 11.15 -4.90 18.94
C MET A 8 10.77 -5.73 17.72
N ILE A 9 10.53 -7.03 17.89
CA ILE A 9 10.08 -7.93 16.81
C ILE A 9 8.72 -7.48 16.28
N GLY A 10 7.78 -7.19 17.18
CA GLY A 10 6.42 -6.76 16.85
C GLY A 10 6.35 -5.42 16.10
N THR A 11 7.33 -4.54 16.29
CA THR A 11 7.41 -3.26 15.56
C THR A 11 8.25 -3.36 14.29
N MET A 12 9.43 -3.99 14.33
CA MET A 12 10.37 -3.99 13.20
C MET A 12 9.88 -4.85 12.03
N ILE A 13 9.28 -6.02 12.28
CA ILE A 13 8.83 -6.91 11.21
C ILE A 13 7.76 -6.24 10.33
N PRO A 14 6.67 -5.66 10.90
CA PRO A 14 5.67 -4.98 10.07
C PRO A 14 6.22 -3.75 9.36
N VAL A 15 7.11 -2.98 10.00
CA VAL A 15 7.72 -1.79 9.39
C VAL A 15 8.56 -2.19 8.18
N ALA A 16 9.45 -3.18 8.32
CA ALA A 16 10.29 -3.64 7.21
C ALA A 16 9.46 -4.25 6.07
N GLY A 17 8.45 -5.06 6.40
CA GLY A 17 7.55 -5.68 5.44
C GLY A 17 6.75 -4.64 4.65
N ASN A 18 6.11 -3.70 5.36
CA ASN A 18 5.34 -2.63 4.73
C ASN A 18 6.24 -1.73 3.88
N LEU A 19 7.38 -1.29 4.41
CA LEU A 19 8.26 -0.37 3.69
C LEU A 19 8.71 -0.94 2.34
N THR A 20 9.17 -2.19 2.32
CA THR A 20 9.69 -2.84 1.11
C THR A 20 8.58 -3.20 0.12
N GLN A 21 7.54 -3.86 0.59
CA GLN A 21 6.47 -4.35 -0.28
C GLN A 21 5.59 -3.22 -0.79
N GLN A 22 5.21 -2.29 0.08
CA GLN A 22 4.35 -1.18 -0.33
C GLN A 22 5.06 -0.32 -1.36
N THR A 23 6.36 -0.04 -1.19
CA THR A 23 7.13 0.71 -2.20
C THR A 23 7.14 0.00 -3.55
N ALA A 24 7.37 -1.31 -3.56
CA ALA A 24 7.35 -2.09 -4.80
C ALA A 24 5.98 -2.04 -5.50
N LEU A 25 4.89 -2.10 -4.73
CA LEU A 25 3.53 -1.95 -5.24
C LEU A 25 3.23 -0.54 -5.76
N LEU A 26 3.75 0.50 -5.11
CA LEU A 26 3.60 1.88 -5.55
C LEU A 26 4.34 2.13 -6.87
N VAL A 27 5.57 1.63 -6.98
CA VAL A 27 6.35 1.71 -8.23
C VAL A 27 5.64 0.97 -9.36
N ASP A 28 5.13 -0.24 -9.09
CA ASP A 28 4.30 -0.97 -10.05
C ASP A 28 3.07 -0.13 -10.46
N LEU A 29 2.31 0.38 -9.49
CA LEU A 29 1.10 1.18 -9.70
C LEU A 29 1.37 2.36 -10.65
N TYR A 30 2.34 3.21 -10.33
CA TYR A 30 2.63 4.43 -11.11
C TYR A 30 3.30 4.16 -12.46
N LEU A 31 3.77 2.94 -12.72
CA LEU A 31 4.24 2.53 -14.04
C LEU A 31 3.14 1.90 -14.90
N GLN A 32 1.91 1.76 -14.41
CA GLN A 32 0.79 1.29 -15.23
C GLN A 32 0.27 2.42 -16.14
N PRO A 33 -0.11 2.14 -17.41
CA PRO A 33 -0.55 3.17 -18.35
C PRO A 33 -1.71 4.06 -17.86
N LYS A 34 -2.62 3.50 -17.04
CA LYS A 34 -3.75 4.26 -16.47
C LYS A 34 -3.34 5.36 -15.48
N TYR A 35 -2.12 5.32 -14.94
CA TYR A 35 -1.61 6.34 -14.00
C TYR A 35 -0.56 7.26 -14.64
N GLU A 36 -0.46 7.30 -15.97
CA GLU A 36 0.56 8.09 -16.70
C GLU A 36 0.54 9.59 -16.33
N GLU A 37 -0.64 10.16 -16.09
CA GLU A 37 -0.77 11.55 -15.62
C GLU A 37 -0.10 11.75 -14.25
N TYR A 38 -0.37 10.86 -13.31
CA TYR A 38 0.22 10.90 -11.98
C TYR A 38 1.72 10.58 -12.01
N LYS A 39 2.15 9.66 -12.89
CA LYS A 39 3.57 9.37 -13.14
C LYS A 39 4.32 10.65 -13.54
N LYS A 40 3.79 11.42 -14.49
CA LYS A 40 4.40 12.69 -14.93
C LYS A 40 4.53 13.68 -13.77
N ARG A 41 3.48 13.81 -12.96
CA ARG A 41 3.51 14.68 -11.77
C ARG A 41 4.54 14.20 -10.75
N ILE A 42 4.60 12.90 -10.48
CA ILE A 42 5.58 12.30 -9.56
C ILE A 42 7.02 12.55 -10.07
N ILE A 43 7.28 12.42 -11.36
CA ILE A 43 8.60 12.74 -11.95
C ILE A 43 8.95 14.22 -11.77
N GLU A 44 8.00 15.13 -11.99
CA GLU A 44 8.20 16.57 -11.75
C GLU A 44 8.54 16.84 -10.28
N LEU A 45 7.77 16.28 -9.34
CA LEU A 45 7.98 16.42 -7.90
C LEU A 45 9.32 15.81 -7.46
N ALA A 46 9.68 14.67 -8.05
CA ALA A 46 10.92 13.97 -7.73
C ALA A 46 12.17 14.82 -8.08
N ASN A 47 12.09 15.65 -9.13
CA ASN A 47 13.18 16.54 -9.55
C ASN A 47 13.22 17.89 -8.80
N ARG A 48 12.35 18.08 -7.80
CA ARG A 48 12.29 19.28 -6.97
C ARG A 48 12.81 19.00 -5.56
N ASP A 49 13.51 19.97 -4.98
CA ASP A 49 14.13 19.88 -3.64
C ASP A 49 13.46 20.79 -2.60
N ASP A 50 12.21 21.21 -2.87
CA ASP A 50 11.39 21.97 -1.94
C ASP A 50 10.47 21.09 -1.10
N LYS A 51 9.98 21.65 0.01
CA LYS A 51 9.17 20.96 1.00
C LYS A 51 7.80 20.59 0.42
N GLU A 52 7.19 21.50 -0.33
CA GLU A 52 5.87 21.33 -0.93
C GLU A 52 5.85 20.16 -1.90
N ALA A 53 6.92 20.00 -2.69
CA ALA A 53 7.07 18.86 -3.59
C ALA A 53 7.14 17.53 -2.84
N PHE A 54 7.87 17.50 -1.73
CA PHE A 54 7.99 16.29 -0.91
C PHE A 54 6.67 15.92 -0.23
N GLU A 55 5.95 16.92 0.31
CA GLU A 55 4.64 16.70 0.93
C GLU A 55 3.60 16.16 -0.07
N GLU A 56 3.61 16.67 -1.31
CA GLU A 56 2.72 16.14 -2.36
C GLU A 56 3.10 14.72 -2.79
N LEU A 57 4.41 14.42 -2.85
CA LEU A 57 4.89 13.05 -3.12
C LEU A 57 4.49 12.07 -2.02
N GLU A 58 4.54 12.49 -0.76
CA GLU A 58 4.01 11.73 0.37
C GLU A 58 2.49 11.53 0.26
N GLY A 59 1.77 12.54 -0.22
CA GLY A 59 0.37 12.42 -0.61
C GLY A 59 0.09 11.33 -1.64
N PHE A 60 0.93 11.24 -2.68
CA PHE A 60 0.86 10.14 -3.65
C PHE A 60 1.10 8.79 -2.98
N VAL A 61 2.09 8.66 -2.09
CA VAL A 61 2.31 7.43 -1.32
C VAL A 61 1.02 6.98 -0.63
N TYR A 62 0.33 7.86 0.09
CA TYR A 62 -0.89 7.51 0.81
C TYR A 62 -2.07 7.15 -0.11
N GLU A 63 -2.28 7.88 -1.20
CA GLU A 63 -3.31 7.51 -2.17
C GLU A 63 -2.99 6.20 -2.90
N GLY A 64 -1.73 5.94 -3.22
CA GLY A 64 -1.31 4.68 -3.81
C GLY A 64 -1.48 3.50 -2.85
N MET A 65 -1.18 3.71 -1.56
CA MET A 65 -1.50 2.73 -0.50
C MET A 65 -3.00 2.45 -0.39
N ARG A 66 -3.84 3.47 -0.60
CA ARG A 66 -5.29 3.31 -0.57
C ARG A 66 -5.77 2.40 -1.70
N ILE A 67 -5.25 2.60 -2.91
CA ILE A 67 -5.62 1.83 -4.10
C ILE A 67 -5.03 0.41 -4.08
N GLN A 68 -3.75 0.29 -3.74
CA GLN A 68 -3.00 -0.97 -3.79
C GLN A 68 -2.33 -1.23 -2.43
N PRO A 69 -3.12 -1.52 -1.38
CA PRO A 69 -2.60 -1.73 -0.03
C PRO A 69 -1.91 -3.09 0.10
N VAL A 70 -0.80 -3.12 0.82
CA VAL A 70 -0.22 -4.36 1.34
C VAL A 70 -1.11 -4.99 2.42
N VAL A 71 -1.74 -4.17 3.26
CA VAL A 71 -2.67 -4.62 4.31
C VAL A 71 -4.12 -4.55 3.81
N ILE A 72 -4.66 -5.69 3.40
CA ILE A 72 -6.02 -5.80 2.85
C ILE A 72 -7.12 -5.95 3.91
N GLY A 73 -6.75 -6.36 5.13
CA GLY A 73 -7.69 -6.47 6.23
C GLY A 73 -7.03 -6.72 7.57
N LEU A 74 -7.77 -6.46 8.64
CA LEU A 74 -7.29 -6.55 10.02
C LEU A 74 -8.09 -7.63 10.78
N PRO A 75 -7.45 -8.73 11.21
CA PRO A 75 -8.13 -9.74 12.00
C PRO A 75 -8.44 -9.21 13.40
N ARG A 76 -9.62 -9.55 13.92
CA ARG A 76 -10.08 -9.24 15.28
C ARG A 76 -10.82 -10.44 15.87
N GLN A 77 -10.93 -10.46 17.19
CA GLN A 77 -11.77 -11.40 17.93
C GLN A 77 -12.67 -10.62 18.87
N ALA A 78 -13.98 -10.89 18.82
CA ALA A 78 -14.94 -10.25 19.70
C ALA A 78 -14.78 -10.75 21.13
N THR A 79 -14.76 -9.82 22.11
CA THR A 79 -14.68 -10.17 23.53
C THR A 79 -16.03 -10.33 24.20
N LYS A 80 -17.10 -9.88 23.55
CA LYS A 80 -18.49 -9.95 23.99
C LYS A 80 -19.40 -10.03 22.77
N ASP A 81 -20.66 -10.41 22.99
CA ASP A 81 -21.68 -10.30 21.97
C ASP A 81 -21.89 -8.84 21.58
N LEU A 82 -21.93 -8.56 20.27
CA LEU A 82 -22.20 -7.23 19.73
C LEU A 82 -22.87 -7.31 18.37
N VAL A 83 -23.53 -6.21 17.99
CA VAL A 83 -24.05 -6.00 16.64
C VAL A 83 -23.31 -4.81 16.04
N ILE A 84 -22.69 -5.01 14.88
CA ILE A 84 -22.01 -3.95 14.12
C ILE A 84 -22.90 -3.53 12.96
N LYS A 85 -23.19 -2.24 12.82
CA LYS A 85 -23.78 -1.68 11.61
C LYS A 85 -22.68 -1.53 10.55
N ASP A 86 -22.68 -2.38 9.55
CA ASP A 86 -21.71 -2.37 8.45
C ASP A 86 -22.41 -1.95 7.16
N GLY A 87 -22.32 -0.65 6.83
CA GLY A 87 -23.13 -0.07 5.78
C GLY A 87 -24.62 -0.27 6.04
N ASP A 88 -25.30 -0.96 5.14
CA ASP A 88 -26.75 -1.18 5.21
C ASP A 88 -27.11 -2.48 5.96
N ARG A 89 -26.13 -3.33 6.30
CA ARG A 89 -26.35 -4.61 7.01
C ARG A 89 -25.98 -4.53 8.50
N ASP A 90 -26.68 -5.34 9.30
CA ASP A 90 -26.35 -5.56 10.71
C ASP A 90 -25.59 -6.89 10.83
N VAL A 91 -24.38 -6.85 11.40
CA VAL A 91 -23.52 -8.01 11.59
C VAL A 91 -23.56 -8.40 13.06
N HIS A 92 -24.23 -9.51 13.36
CA HIS A 92 -24.30 -10.08 14.69
C HIS A 92 -23.07 -10.94 14.97
N ILE A 93 -22.33 -10.61 16.04
CA ILE A 93 -21.06 -11.25 16.38
C ILE A 93 -21.13 -11.76 17.81
N LYS A 94 -20.77 -13.03 18.00
CA LYS A 94 -20.71 -13.66 19.32
C LYS A 94 -19.34 -13.49 19.97
N ALA A 95 -19.32 -13.49 21.31
CA ALA A 95 -18.07 -13.53 22.06
C ALA A 95 -17.18 -14.71 21.58
N GLY A 96 -15.89 -14.47 21.40
CA GLY A 96 -14.93 -15.43 20.87
C GLY A 96 -14.91 -15.56 19.34
N GLN A 97 -15.90 -15.03 18.62
CA GLN A 97 -15.93 -15.08 17.16
C GLN A 97 -14.82 -14.21 16.55
N ARG A 98 -14.14 -14.76 15.53
CA ARG A 98 -13.13 -14.04 14.75
C ARG A 98 -13.78 -13.36 13.55
N LEU A 99 -13.27 -12.20 13.19
CA LEU A 99 -13.70 -11.41 12.05
C LEU A 99 -12.49 -10.74 11.40
N VAL A 100 -12.65 -10.31 10.14
CA VAL A 100 -11.66 -9.50 9.44
C VAL A 100 -12.31 -8.16 9.08
N ILE A 101 -11.66 -7.07 9.45
CA ILE A 101 -12.06 -5.73 9.01
C ILE A 101 -11.44 -5.52 7.63
N GLY A 102 -12.26 -5.49 6.57
CA GLY A 102 -11.81 -5.35 5.18
C GLY A 102 -11.38 -3.92 4.83
N THR A 103 -10.17 -3.54 5.21
CA THR A 103 -9.62 -2.20 4.96
C THR A 103 -9.49 -1.91 3.46
N SER A 104 -9.10 -2.88 2.64
CA SER A 104 -8.99 -2.68 1.19
C SER A 104 -10.33 -2.32 0.53
N GLN A 105 -11.43 -2.90 0.98
CA GLN A 105 -12.77 -2.53 0.50
C GLN A 105 -13.16 -1.14 1.02
N ALA A 106 -12.90 -0.84 2.29
CA ALA A 106 -13.20 0.46 2.87
C ALA A 106 -12.47 1.61 2.17
N HIS A 107 -11.21 1.40 1.76
CA HIS A 107 -10.38 2.34 0.99
C HIS A 107 -10.95 2.70 -0.39
N LEU A 108 -11.84 1.88 -0.92
CA LEU A 108 -12.50 2.07 -2.23
C LEU A 108 -14.00 2.37 -2.09
N ASN A 109 -14.50 2.55 -0.87
CA ASN A 109 -15.92 2.84 -0.64
C ASN A 109 -16.24 4.27 -1.13
N PRO A 110 -17.12 4.45 -2.13
CA PRO A 110 -17.43 5.77 -2.68
C PRO A 110 -18.14 6.71 -1.69
N LYS A 111 -18.75 6.17 -0.63
CA LYS A 111 -19.33 7.00 0.46
C LYS A 111 -18.25 7.71 1.28
N ALA A 112 -17.07 7.11 1.41
CA ALA A 112 -15.92 7.68 2.13
C ALA A 112 -14.91 8.35 1.20
N PHE A 113 -14.73 7.80 -0.01
CA PHE A 113 -13.80 8.27 -1.02
C PHE A 113 -14.54 8.54 -2.33
N PRO A 114 -15.10 9.76 -2.53
CA PRO A 114 -15.71 10.14 -3.80
C PRO A 114 -14.70 9.96 -4.95
N ASP A 115 -15.17 9.42 -6.08
CA ASP A 115 -14.33 8.98 -7.21
C ASP A 115 -13.14 8.11 -6.74
N PRO A 116 -13.38 6.93 -6.16
CA PRO A 116 -12.36 6.17 -5.42
C PRO A 116 -11.16 5.76 -6.28
N GLU A 117 -11.29 5.73 -7.60
CA GLU A 117 -10.17 5.41 -8.52
C GLU A 117 -9.26 6.59 -8.82
N LYS A 118 -9.70 7.83 -8.57
CA LYS A 118 -8.89 9.03 -8.75
C LYS A 118 -8.01 9.25 -7.53
N LEU A 119 -6.73 9.50 -7.77
CA LEU A 119 -5.77 9.85 -6.73
C LEU A 119 -5.86 11.34 -6.43
N ASN A 120 -5.99 11.69 -5.16
CA ASN A 120 -5.88 13.06 -4.64
C ASN A 120 -4.73 13.15 -3.62
N PRO A 121 -3.52 13.59 -4.01
CA PRO A 121 -2.37 13.66 -3.09
C PRO A 121 -2.55 14.70 -1.97
N HIS A 122 -3.56 15.56 -2.04
CA HIS A 122 -3.85 16.55 -1.00
C HIS A 122 -4.93 16.10 -0.02
N ARG A 123 -5.35 14.83 -0.07
CA ARG A 123 -6.37 14.32 0.84
C ARG A 123 -5.85 14.37 2.30
N PRO A 124 -6.66 14.86 3.24
CA PRO A 124 -6.26 14.92 4.64
C PRO A 124 -5.94 13.54 5.23
N LEU A 125 -4.84 13.45 5.99
CA LEU A 125 -4.37 12.18 6.54
C LEU A 125 -5.38 11.47 7.44
N GLN A 126 -6.22 12.23 8.15
CA GLN A 126 -7.23 11.71 9.05
C GLN A 126 -8.39 10.96 8.35
N ASP A 127 -8.54 11.14 7.04
CA ASP A 127 -9.60 10.48 6.26
C ASP A 127 -9.23 9.02 5.93
N TYR A 128 -7.96 8.66 6.12
CA TYR A 128 -7.45 7.32 5.88
C TYR A 128 -7.56 6.41 7.10
N ILE A 129 -7.59 5.11 6.81
CA ILE A 129 -7.41 4.03 7.81
C ILE A 129 -6.26 3.08 7.42
N LEU A 130 -5.32 3.56 6.60
CA LEU A 130 -4.18 2.80 6.05
C LEU A 130 -3.34 2.10 7.14
N PHE A 131 -3.25 2.73 8.31
CA PHE A 131 -2.45 2.27 9.46
C PHE A 131 -3.33 1.71 10.60
N GLY A 132 -4.60 1.42 10.31
CA GLY A 132 -5.59 1.05 11.32
C GLY A 132 -6.08 2.25 12.13
N LYS A 133 -6.69 1.99 13.30
CA LYS A 133 -7.22 3.02 14.21
C LYS A 133 -7.27 2.50 15.65
N GLY A 134 -7.21 3.41 16.62
CA GLY A 134 -7.35 3.10 18.05
C GLY A 134 -6.08 2.57 18.69
N ARG A 135 -6.21 1.66 19.67
CA ARG A 135 -5.09 1.14 20.46
C ARG A 135 -4.00 0.47 19.62
N ASP A 136 -4.42 -0.22 18.56
CA ASP A 136 -3.53 -1.00 17.70
C ASP A 136 -3.14 -0.22 16.43
N PHE A 137 -3.13 1.12 16.51
CA PHE A 137 -2.68 1.99 15.43
C PHE A 137 -1.19 1.78 15.13
N CYS A 138 -0.83 1.71 13.85
CA CYS A 138 0.52 1.36 13.45
C CYS A 138 1.52 2.43 13.93
N PHE A 139 2.55 2.00 14.66
CA PHE A 139 3.66 2.86 15.05
C PHE A 139 4.44 3.44 13.84
N GLY A 140 4.33 2.79 12.68
CA GLY A 140 5.00 3.19 11.45
C GLY A 140 4.28 4.28 10.64
N ASP A 141 3.15 4.82 11.10
CA ASP A 141 2.30 5.75 10.32
C ASP A 141 3.08 6.93 9.69
N ARG A 142 3.94 7.57 10.47
CA ARG A 142 4.77 8.71 10.06
C ARG A 142 6.06 8.30 9.34
N PRO A 143 6.92 7.42 9.92
CA PRO A 143 8.20 7.11 9.26
C PRO A 143 8.03 6.35 7.95
N LEU A 144 6.95 5.56 7.77
CA LEU A 144 6.73 4.81 6.54
C LEU A 144 6.38 5.73 5.36
N GLY A 145 5.46 6.69 5.55
CA GLY A 145 5.07 7.63 4.49
C GLY A 145 6.28 8.40 3.94
N PHE A 146 7.01 9.04 4.84
CA PHE A 146 8.24 9.75 4.53
C PHE A 146 9.28 8.89 3.82
N ALA A 147 9.59 7.70 4.35
CA ALA A 147 10.60 6.82 3.77
C ALA A 147 10.20 6.30 2.38
N MET A 148 8.92 5.99 2.18
CA MET A 148 8.38 5.62 0.87
C MET A 148 8.45 6.78 -0.11
N ALA A 149 8.10 8.01 0.31
CA ALA A 149 8.20 9.19 -0.53
C ALA A 149 9.66 9.45 -0.96
N ALA A 150 10.62 9.33 -0.04
CA ALA A 150 12.04 9.43 -0.35
C ALA A 150 12.51 8.37 -1.37
N MET A 151 12.06 7.12 -1.22
CA MET A 151 12.38 6.07 -2.21
C MET A 151 11.73 6.35 -3.57
N LEU A 152 10.46 6.76 -3.62
CA LEU A 152 9.80 7.13 -4.87
C LEU A 152 10.51 8.31 -5.55
N LYS A 153 10.96 9.30 -4.78
CA LYS A 153 11.72 10.44 -5.29
C LYS A 153 12.96 9.96 -6.05
N GLU A 154 13.79 9.13 -5.43
CA GLU A 154 15.03 8.66 -6.07
C GLU A 154 14.77 7.70 -7.23
N ILE A 155 13.74 6.86 -7.16
CA ILE A 155 13.37 5.95 -8.25
C ILE A 155 12.86 6.75 -9.47
N PHE A 156 11.93 7.68 -9.28
CA PHE A 156 11.31 8.43 -10.37
C PHE A 156 12.17 9.58 -10.92
N LYS A 157 13.31 9.90 -10.27
CA LYS A 157 14.37 10.72 -10.87
C LYS A 157 15.10 10.01 -12.02
N LEU A 158 15.07 8.67 -12.06
CA LEU A 158 15.83 7.91 -13.06
C LEU A 158 15.38 8.24 -14.49
N PRO A 159 16.30 8.57 -15.42
CA PRO A 159 15.96 8.96 -16.78
C PRO A 159 15.21 7.84 -17.52
N ASN A 160 14.07 8.17 -18.14
CA ASN A 160 13.28 7.24 -18.95
C ASN A 160 12.93 5.93 -18.21
N LEU A 161 12.62 6.02 -16.92
CA LEU A 161 12.23 4.87 -16.10
C LEU A 161 11.01 4.14 -16.69
N ARG A 162 11.20 2.83 -16.91
CA ARG A 162 10.19 1.94 -17.48
C ARG A 162 10.33 0.52 -16.91
N ARG A 163 9.28 -0.28 -17.07
CA ARG A 163 9.31 -1.72 -16.79
C ARG A 163 10.20 -2.41 -17.82
N ALA A 164 11.00 -3.38 -17.38
CA ALA A 164 11.71 -4.26 -18.31
C ALA A 164 10.72 -5.10 -19.13
N PRO A 165 11.05 -5.50 -20.37
CA PRO A 165 10.12 -6.23 -21.23
C PRO A 165 9.84 -7.64 -20.68
N GLY A 166 8.62 -8.14 -20.94
CA GLY A 166 8.21 -9.50 -20.57
C GLY A 166 7.87 -9.68 -19.08
N ARG A 167 7.94 -10.92 -18.59
CA ARG A 167 7.47 -11.28 -17.23
C ARG A 167 8.26 -10.60 -16.11
N GLN A 168 9.53 -10.27 -16.34
CA GLN A 168 10.40 -9.69 -15.32
C GLN A 168 10.01 -8.25 -14.92
N GLY A 169 9.34 -7.49 -15.78
CA GLY A 169 8.86 -6.13 -15.48
C GLY A 169 7.41 -6.07 -15.00
N SER A 170 6.82 -7.22 -14.63
CA SER A 170 5.45 -7.30 -14.12
C SER A 170 5.38 -8.23 -12.93
N PHE A 171 4.61 -7.83 -11.91
CA PHE A 171 4.09 -8.80 -10.98
C PHE A 171 3.09 -9.71 -11.68
N VAL A 172 3.33 -11.02 -11.66
CA VAL A 172 2.33 -12.00 -12.08
C VAL A 172 1.52 -12.35 -10.84
N GLN A 173 0.21 -12.10 -10.88
CA GLN A 173 -0.65 -12.24 -9.72
C GLN A 173 -1.81 -13.19 -9.99
N VAL A 174 -2.22 -13.90 -8.94
CA VAL A 174 -3.52 -14.57 -8.84
C VAL A 174 -4.26 -14.00 -7.62
N SER A 175 -5.58 -13.94 -7.69
CA SER A 175 -6.38 -13.36 -6.61
C SER A 175 -7.08 -14.45 -5.82
N GLN A 176 -6.93 -14.42 -4.50
CA GLN A 176 -7.62 -15.33 -3.58
C GLN A 176 -8.62 -14.55 -2.73
N ASN A 177 -9.85 -15.07 -2.60
CA ASN A 177 -10.82 -14.52 -1.65
C ASN A 177 -10.51 -15.04 -0.25
N VAL A 178 -10.11 -14.15 0.67
CA VAL A 178 -9.71 -14.53 2.03
C VAL A 178 -10.84 -14.39 3.06
N ALA A 179 -11.83 -13.53 2.81
CA ALA A 179 -13.05 -13.39 3.61
C ALA A 179 -14.03 -12.43 2.92
N ASP A 180 -15.28 -12.82 2.70
CA ASP A 180 -16.38 -11.95 2.24
C ASP A 180 -16.00 -10.92 1.15
N GLY A 181 -15.28 -11.37 0.13
CA GLY A 181 -14.87 -10.54 -1.01
C GLY A 181 -13.62 -9.69 -0.78
N ILE A 182 -12.94 -9.85 0.36
CA ILE A 182 -11.59 -9.32 0.55
C ILE A 182 -10.68 -10.18 -0.33
N MET A 183 -10.20 -9.58 -1.42
CA MET A 183 -9.31 -10.24 -2.37
C MET A 183 -7.86 -9.96 -1.97
N SER A 184 -7.09 -11.02 -1.75
CA SER A 184 -5.65 -10.96 -1.57
C SER A 184 -4.95 -11.22 -2.90
N PRO A 185 -4.05 -10.34 -3.36
CA PRO A 185 -3.13 -10.71 -4.42
C PRO A 185 -2.12 -11.74 -3.86
N LEU A 186 -1.92 -12.82 -4.60
CA LEU A 186 -0.80 -13.74 -4.45
C LEU A 186 0.10 -13.55 -5.67
N PHE A 187 1.40 -13.48 -5.44
CA PHE A 187 2.42 -13.23 -6.44
C PHE A 187 3.06 -14.55 -6.84
N LEU A 188 3.26 -14.76 -8.13
CA LEU A 188 3.96 -15.93 -8.64
C LEU A 188 5.47 -15.66 -8.74
N ASP A 189 6.27 -16.55 -8.16
CA ASP A 189 7.71 -16.53 -8.34
C ASP A 189 8.15 -17.14 -9.69
N SER A 190 9.46 -17.20 -9.93
CA SER A 190 10.03 -17.78 -11.16
C SER A 190 9.72 -19.26 -11.38
N GLN A 191 9.27 -19.96 -10.33
CA GLN A 191 8.84 -21.37 -10.37
C GLN A 191 7.32 -21.50 -10.33
N SER A 192 6.58 -20.40 -10.51
CA SER A 192 5.10 -20.35 -10.42
C SER A 192 4.53 -20.76 -9.06
N ARG A 193 5.30 -20.60 -7.98
CA ARG A 193 4.79 -20.77 -6.62
C ARG A 193 4.08 -19.50 -6.18
N GLU A 194 2.93 -19.67 -5.54
CA GLU A 194 2.14 -18.58 -4.97
C GLU A 194 2.77 -18.10 -3.66
N LEU A 195 3.02 -16.79 -3.57
CA LEU A 195 3.56 -16.13 -2.39
C LEU A 195 2.68 -14.93 -2.02
N PRO A 196 2.53 -14.64 -0.72
CA PRO A 196 1.73 -13.48 -0.28
C PRO A 196 2.44 -12.14 -0.51
N LEU A 197 3.68 -12.15 -1.03
CA LEU A 197 4.54 -10.98 -1.16
C LEU A 197 5.14 -10.91 -2.57
N PRO A 198 5.30 -9.72 -3.15
CA PRO A 198 6.01 -9.55 -4.41
C PRO A 198 7.47 -10.03 -4.28
N THR A 199 7.97 -10.70 -5.32
CA THR A 199 9.32 -11.29 -5.33
C THR A 199 10.32 -10.38 -6.03
N SER A 200 10.06 -10.02 -7.29
CA SER A 200 10.96 -9.20 -8.11
C SER A 200 10.19 -8.36 -9.11
N LEU A 201 10.64 -7.11 -9.30
CA LEU A 201 10.20 -6.22 -10.37
C LEU A 201 11.44 -5.60 -11.00
N VAL A 202 11.71 -5.94 -12.26
CA VAL A 202 12.87 -5.44 -13.00
C VAL A 202 12.47 -4.20 -13.79
N LEU A 203 13.22 -3.12 -13.59
CA LEU A 203 13.03 -1.83 -14.27
C LEU A 203 14.25 -1.52 -15.12
N GLU A 204 14.04 -0.75 -16.18
CA GLU A 204 15.08 -0.19 -17.03
C GLU A 204 15.02 1.34 -16.95
N PHE A 205 16.18 1.96 -17.06
CA PHE A 205 16.35 3.40 -17.18
C PHE A 205 17.55 3.67 -18.07
N ASP A 206 17.61 4.85 -18.66
CA ASP A 206 18.71 5.23 -19.55
C ASP A 206 19.86 5.79 -18.71
N THR A 207 21.09 5.41 -19.02
CA THR A 207 22.28 6.01 -18.39
C THR A 207 22.56 7.36 -19.03
N GLU A 208 23.03 8.34 -18.24
CA GLU A 208 23.56 9.61 -18.75
C GLU A 208 24.90 9.40 -19.46
N SER A 209 24.95 8.59 -20.52
CA SER A 209 26.10 8.45 -21.41
C SER A 209 25.74 7.60 -22.64
N ALA A 210 25.18 8.28 -23.65
CA ALA A 210 25.38 7.98 -25.06
C ALA A 210 25.46 9.31 -25.83
N CYS A 211 26.46 10.12 -25.47
CA CYS A 211 27.05 11.11 -26.38
C CYS A 211 28.39 10.58 -26.85
#